data_AF-A0A0B2PD16-F1
#
_entry.id   AF-A0A0B2PD16-F1
#
_cell.length_a   1.000
_cell.length_b   1.000
_cell.length_c   1.000
_cell.angle_alpha   90.00
_cell.angle_beta   90.00
_cell.angle_gamma   90.00
#
_symmetry.space_group_name_H-M   'P 1'
#
loop_
_entity.id
_entity.type
_entity.pdbx_description
1 polymer ?
#
loop_
_entity_poly.entity_id
_entity_poly.type
_entity_poly.pdbx_seq_one_letter_code
_entity_poly.pdbx_strand_id
1 'polypeptide(L)' 'MEEKMVGIKVQKNEHDGKFTRDSVARALRPVMLEEEGKTSKSQAKEMSKIFGDKDLHQNYVDELVDNLEIHRPTIKD' A
#
# COMPACT_ATOMS: atom_id res chain seq x y z
N MET A 1 1.16 0.08 -7.12
CA MET A 1 2.12 -0.91 -6.57
C MET A 1 3.27 -1.10 -7.55
N GLU A 2 3.00 -1.59 -8.76
CA GLU A 2 4.02 -1.77 -9.81
C GLU A 2 4.64 -0.45 -10.29
N GLU A 3 3.84 0.60 -10.51
CA GLU A 3 4.34 1.92 -10.93
C GLU A 3 5.29 2.56 -9.91
N LYS A 4 5.09 2.25 -8.62
CA LYS A 4 5.96 2.69 -7.52
C LYS A 4 7.07 1.67 -7.23
N MET A 5 7.13 0.60 -8.02
CA MET A 5 8.04 -0.53 -7.88
C MET A 5 8.07 -1.08 -6.44
N VAL A 6 6.93 -1.13 -5.75
CA VAL A 6 6.83 -1.70 -4.40
C VAL A 6 6.36 -3.17 -4.40
N GLY A 7 6.16 -3.74 -5.59
CA GLY A 7 5.74 -5.14 -5.77
C GLY A 7 5.29 -5.42 -7.21
N ILE A 8 5.15 -6.71 -7.53
CA ILE A 8 4.74 -7.22 -8.84
C ILE A 8 3.30 -7.74 -8.77
N LYS A 9 2.48 -7.39 -9.74
CA LYS A 9 1.09 -7.84 -9.83
C LYS A 9 1.04 -9.20 -10.51
N VAL A 10 0.37 -10.14 -9.86
CA VAL A 10 0.06 -11.43 -10.49
C VAL A 10 -1.04 -11.23 -11.52
N GLN A 11 -0.79 -11.62 -12.76
CA GLN A 11 -1.78 -11.61 -13.84
C GLN A 11 -2.89 -12.63 -13.54
N LYS A 12 -4.15 -12.20 -13.61
CA LYS A 12 -5.32 -13.07 -13.49
C LYS A 12 -5.73 -13.57 -14.86
N ASN A 13 -6.30 -14.77 -14.93
CA ASN A 13 -6.96 -15.25 -16.13
C ASN A 13 -8.18 -14.35 -16.41
N GLU A 14 -8.30 -13.85 -17.63
CA GLU A 14 -9.34 -12.89 -18.03
C GLU A 14 -10.73 -13.51 -18.08
N HIS A 15 -10.85 -14.82 -18.29
CA HIS A 15 -12.13 -15.51 -18.43
C HIS A 15 -12.77 -15.81 -17.06
N ASP A 16 -12.00 -16.31 -16.09
CA ASP A 16 -12.53 -16.73 -14.79
C ASP A 16 -12.05 -15.86 -13.61
N GLY A 17 -11.16 -14.88 -13.88
CA GLY A 17 -10.60 -13.99 -12.86
C GLY A 17 -9.66 -14.66 -11.86
N LYS A 18 -9.30 -15.93 -12.08
CA LYS A 18 -8.51 -16.73 -11.14
C LYS A 18 -7.02 -16.63 -11.42
N PHE A 19 -6.24 -16.90 -10.38
CA PHE A 19 -4.80 -17.10 -10.52
C PHE A 19 -4.52 -18.54 -10.93
N THR A 20 -3.50 -18.72 -11.78
CA THR A 20 -2.96 -20.03 -12.11
C THR A 20 -1.59 -20.21 -11.45
N ARG A 21 -1.18 -21.46 -11.20
CA ARG A 21 0.16 -21.75 -10.67
C ARG A 21 1.27 -21.09 -11.51
N ASP A 22 1.07 -21.04 -12.83
CA ASP A 22 2.06 -20.48 -13.75
C ASP A 22 2.10 -18.94 -13.65
N SER A 23 0.94 -18.28 -13.54
CA SER A 23 0.88 -16.82 -13.32
C SER A 23 1.59 -16.40 -12.04
N VAL A 24 1.40 -17.18 -10.97
CA VAL A 24 2.02 -16.94 -9.66
C VAL A 24 3.52 -17.18 -9.74
N ALA A 25 3.96 -18.30 -10.34
CA ALA A 25 5.38 -18.61 -10.50
C ALA A 25 6.12 -17.55 -11.34
N ARG A 26 5.48 -17.02 -12.39
CA ARG A 26 6.05 -15.94 -13.21
C ARG A 26 6.26 -14.64 -12.42
N ALA A 27 5.33 -14.28 -11.54
CA ALA A 27 5.48 -13.08 -10.71
C ALA A 27 6.48 -13.26 -9.55
N LEU A 28 6.59 -14.48 -8.99
CA LEU A 28 7.47 -14.77 -7.84
C LEU A 28 8.95 -14.88 -8.21
N ARG A 29 9.28 -15.44 -9.39
CA ARG A 29 10.67 -15.67 -9.79
C ARG A 29 11.51 -14.39 -9.84
N PRO A 30 11.09 -13.28 -10.48
CA PRO A 30 11.86 -12.04 -10.51
C PRO A 30 12.06 -11.44 -9.11
N VAL A 31 11.04 -11.52 -8.24
CA VAL A 31 11.12 -11.02 -6.86
C VAL A 31 12.18 -11.75 -6.04
N MET A 32 12.32 -13.06 -6.23
CA MET A 32 13.19 -13.90 -5.41
C MET A 32 14.60 -14.07 -5.98
N LEU A 33 14.76 -13.99 -7.30
CA LEU A 33 15.99 -14.41 -7.99
C LEU A 33 16.67 -13.27 -8.75
N GLU A 34 15.95 -12.22 -9.12
CA GLU A 34 16.46 -11.18 -10.02
C GLU A 34 16.72 -9.87 -9.26
N GLU A 35 17.60 -9.03 -9.81
CA GLU A 35 17.95 -7.73 -9.22
C GLU A 35 16.72 -6.81 -9.11
N GLU A 36 15.75 -6.96 -10.01
CA GLU A 36 14.46 -6.25 -9.97
C GLU A 36 13.69 -6.51 -8.66
N GLY A 37 13.82 -7.71 -8.09
CA GLY A 37 13.29 -8.07 -6.77
C GLY A 37 13.96 -7.32 -5.63
N LYS A 38 15.27 -7.07 -5.71
CA LYS A 38 16.00 -6.30 -4.70
C LYS A 38 15.61 -4.83 -4.72
N THR A 39 15.47 -4.24 -5.92
CA THR A 39 14.96 -2.88 -6.10
C THR A 39 13.56 -2.75 -5.50
N SER A 40 12.68 -3.70 -5.81
CA SER A 40 11.30 -3.69 -5.31
C SER A 40 11.24 -3.80 -3.78
N LYS A 41 12.07 -4.67 -3.19
CA LYS A 41 12.17 -4.82 -1.73
C LYS A 41 12.71 -3.56 -1.05
N SER A 42 13.70 -2.91 -1.66
CA SER A 42 14.28 -1.66 -1.16
C SER A 42 13.24 -0.54 -1.16
N GLN A 43 12.54 -0.33 -2.28
CA GLN A 43 11.49 0.67 -2.39
C GLN A 43 10.32 0.39 -1.46
N ALA A 44 9.90 -0.87 -1.31
CA ALA A 44 8.88 -1.25 -0.34
C ALA A 44 9.32 -0.93 1.11
N LYS A 45 10.59 -1.16 1.45
CA LYS A 45 11.14 -0.84 2.77
C LYS A 45 11.17 0.67 3.02
N GLU A 46 11.61 1.48 2.06
CA GLU A 46 11.58 2.94 2.20
C GLU A 46 10.14 3.47 2.33
N MET A 47 9.23 2.98 1.49
CA MET A 47 7.81 3.35 1.55
C MET A 47 7.17 2.97 2.89
N SER A 48 7.55 1.82 3.46
CA SER A 48 7.03 1.35 4.75
C SER A 48 7.38 2.25 5.93
N LYS A 49 8.46 3.05 5.85
CA LYS A 49 8.79 4.00 6.92
C LYS A 49 7.76 5.11 7.05
N ILE A 50 7.16 5.52 5.93
CA ILE A 50 6.16 6.58 5.90
C ILE A 50 4.78 5.98 6.18
N PHE A 51 4.35 5.01 5.36
CA PHE A 51 3.02 4.41 5.47
C PHE A 51 2.83 3.54 6.72
N GLY A 52 3.93 3.07 7.31
CA GLY A 52 3.91 2.29 8.55
C GLY A 52 4.03 3.14 9.80
N ASP A 53 4.22 4.46 9.68
CA ASP A 53 4.31 5.38 10.82
C ASP A 53 2.91 5.63 11.40
N LYS A 54 2.53 4.77 12.33
CA LYS A 54 1.22 4.82 12.97
C LYS A 54 1.05 6.07 13.82
N ASP A 55 2.11 6.55 14.47
CA ASP A 55 2.03 7.71 15.34
C ASP A 55 1.80 8.97 14.51
N LEU A 56 2.52 9.12 13.39
CA LEU A 56 2.30 10.20 12.44
C LEU A 56 0.85 10.20 11.91
N HIS A 57 0.36 9.04 11.50
CA HIS A 57 -0.99 8.91 10.97
C HIS A 57 -2.07 9.12 12.03
N GLN A 58 -1.84 8.69 13.27
CA GLN A 58 -2.75 8.93 14.38
C GLN A 58 -2.83 10.43 14.69
N ASN A 59 -1.68 11.12 14.74
CA ASN A 59 -1.64 12.57 14.97
C ASN A 59 -2.46 13.34 13.93
N TYR A 60 -2.39 12.98 12.64
CA TYR A 60 -3.22 13.61 11.61
C TYR A 60 -4.73 13.40 11.84
N VAL A 61 -5.12 12.23 12.32
CA VAL A 61 -6.52 11.93 12.62
C VAL A 61 -6.96 12.73 13.86
N ASP A 62 -6.13 12.79 14.89
CA ASP A 62 -6.41 13.51 16.12
C ASP A 62 -6.56 15.01 15.85
N GLU A 63 -5.64 15.62 15.09
CA GLU A 63 -5.73 17.03 14.68
C GLU A 63 -7.01 17.34 13.89
N LEU A 64 -7.44 16.40 13.03
CA LEU A 64 -8.70 16.53 12.30
C LEU A 64 -9.90 16.47 13.24
N VAL A 65 -9.91 15.52 14.19
CA VAL A 65 -10.99 15.39 15.18
C VAL A 65 -11.07 16.65 16.03
N ASP A 66 -9.95 17.11 16.58
CA ASP A 66 -9.87 18.33 17.38
C ASP A 66 -10.43 19.54 16.62
N ASN A 67 -10.07 19.68 15.34
CA ASN A 67 -10.59 20.75 14.50
C ASN A 67 -12.11 20.69 14.35
N LEU A 68 -12.66 19.50 14.11
CA LEU A 68 -14.10 19.29 13.97
C LEU A 68 -14.85 19.54 15.29
N GLU A 69 -14.24 19.24 16.43
CA GLU A 69 -14.82 19.51 17.74
C GLU A 69 -14.86 21.00 18.06
N ILE A 70 -13.78 21.73 17.78
CA ILE A 70 -13.71 23.19 17.96
C ILE A 70 -14.77 23.90 17.11
N HIS A 71 -14.99 23.44 15.88
CA HIS A 71 -15.92 24.06 14.94
C HIS A 71 -17.29 23.39 14.94
N ARG A 72 -17.64 22.65 16.00
CA ARG A 72 -18.94 21.98 16.11
C ARG A 72 -20.05 23.03 15.93
N PRO A 73 -20.93 22.88 14.93
CA PRO A 73 -22.03 23.81 14.75
C PRO A 73 -22.90 23.80 16.00
N THR A 74 -23.03 24.95 16.66
CA THR A 74 -24.02 25.12 17.70
C THR A 74 -25.37 25.13 17.00
N ILE A 75 -26.11 24.02 17.10
CA ILE A 75 -27.52 23.99 16.73
C ILE A 75 -28.21 24.94 17.72
N LYS A 76 -28.56 26.14 17.25
CA LYS A 76 -29.47 27.01 17.99
C LYS A 76 -30.87 26.44 17.80
N ASP A 77 -31.50 26.10 18.92
CA ASP A 77 -32.94 25.81 19.01
C ASP A 77 -33.79 26.98 18.48
#